data_AF-A0A924PUB1-F1
#
_entry.id   AF-A0A924PUB1-F1
#
_cell.length_a   1.000
_cell.length_b   1.000
_cell.length_c   1.000
_cell.angle_alpha   90.00
_cell.angle_beta   90.00
_cell.angle_gamma   90.00
#
_symmetry.space_group_name_H-M   'P 1'
#
loop_
_entity.id
_entity.type
_entity.pdbx_description
1 polymer ?
#
loop_
_entity_poly.entity_id
_entity_poly.type
_entity_poly.pdbx_seq_one_letter_code
_entity_poly.pdbx_strand_id
1 'polypeptide(L)'
;VIAYFNRFLQRLPNVAALAAASADEVMGLWSGLGYYSRARNLHQCAMEVVRTWGGKFPNTAAQLETLPGIGRSTAAAIASLCFSERVAILDANVRRVLTRVLGFEADLASTVNQSLLWAAATDLLPLRNLPRSMPRYTQGMMDLGATVCLPRQPLCPVCPLADLCEARLAGKPESFPVLTRKLKRTSQSVWLLWARTRGATVWLQRRPTPGVWAGLYCLPWFDSREELVASLPPRHHASLHDMEAFKHVLTHKDLHLHPVRLLLPSNASVSTQGQWFDADQWPGLGLPAPIRVLLQD
;
A
#
# COMPACT_ATOMS: atom_id res chain seq x y z
N VAL A 1 2.80 9.33 -6.91
CA VAL A 1 2.03 8.19 -7.49
C VAL A 1 2.08 8.20 -9.02
N ILE A 2 1.76 9.30 -9.70
CA ILE A 2 1.77 9.39 -11.19
C ILE A 2 3.10 8.91 -11.80
N ALA A 3 4.24 9.38 -11.30
CA ALA A 3 5.56 8.95 -11.79
C ALA A 3 5.81 7.43 -11.63
N TYR A 4 5.26 6.81 -10.57
CA TYR A 4 5.37 5.37 -10.38
C TYR A 4 4.53 4.60 -11.39
N PHE A 5 3.29 5.03 -11.63
CA PHE A 5 2.42 4.41 -12.63
C PHE A 5 3.05 4.44 -14.02
N ASN A 6 3.56 5.60 -14.45
CA ASN A 6 4.19 5.75 -15.75
C ASN A 6 5.43 4.85 -15.89
N ARG A 7 6.33 4.86 -14.91
CA ARG A 7 7.52 3.99 -14.92
C ARG A 7 7.15 2.50 -14.93
N PHE A 8 6.12 2.13 -14.16
CA PHE A 8 5.65 0.75 -14.09
C PHE A 8 5.13 0.29 -15.45
N LEU A 9 4.29 1.08 -16.12
CA LEU A 9 3.77 0.76 -17.45
C LEU A 9 4.83 0.84 -18.56
N GLN A 10 5.82 1.73 -18.45
CA GLN A 10 6.93 1.76 -19.39
C GLN A 10 7.74 0.45 -19.34
N ARG A 11 7.96 -0.10 -18.14
CA ARG A 11 8.74 -1.33 -17.97
C ARG A 11 7.90 -2.61 -18.17
N LEU A 12 6.64 -2.58 -17.74
CA LEU A 12 5.69 -3.70 -17.73
C LEU A 12 4.37 -3.24 -18.41
N PRO A 13 4.35 -3.15 -19.76
CA PRO A 13 3.29 -2.47 -20.49
C PRO A 13 1.96 -3.21 -20.55
N ASN A 14 1.93 -4.50 -20.24
CA ASN A 14 0.72 -5.31 -20.27
C ASN A 14 0.77 -6.43 -19.22
N VAL A 15 -0.37 -7.11 -19.03
CA VAL A 15 -0.52 -8.16 -18.01
C VAL A 15 0.43 -9.34 -18.23
N ALA A 16 0.73 -9.69 -19.49
CA ALA A 16 1.66 -10.78 -19.81
C ALA A 16 3.10 -10.42 -19.43
N ALA A 17 3.52 -9.18 -19.72
CA ALA A 17 4.84 -8.67 -19.31
C ALA A 17 4.97 -8.64 -17.78
N LEU A 18 3.93 -8.21 -17.07
CA LEU A 18 3.90 -8.24 -15.61
C LEU A 18 3.93 -9.67 -15.05
N ALA A 19 3.22 -10.62 -15.66
CA ALA A 19 3.20 -12.01 -15.23
C ALA A 19 4.54 -12.74 -15.48
N ALA A 20 5.29 -12.34 -16.51
CA ALA A 20 6.58 -12.92 -16.85
C ALA A 20 7.76 -12.28 -16.09
N ALA A 21 7.55 -11.15 -15.42
CA ALA A 21 8.58 -10.45 -14.69
C ALA A 21 9.04 -11.22 -13.44
N SER A 22 10.28 -11.03 -13.02
CA SER A 22 10.73 -11.59 -11.74
C SER A 22 10.05 -10.87 -10.57
N ALA A 23 9.87 -11.58 -9.46
CA ALA A 23 9.32 -10.94 -8.25
C ALA A 23 10.17 -9.75 -7.80
N ASP A 24 11.50 -9.86 -7.88
CA ASP A 24 12.40 -8.80 -7.45
C ASP A 24 12.32 -7.57 -8.37
N GLU A 25 12.12 -7.74 -9.68
CA GLU A 25 11.86 -6.64 -10.60
C GLU A 25 10.58 -5.87 -10.23
N VAL A 26 9.48 -6.59 -10.00
CA VAL A 26 8.20 -5.97 -9.61
C VAL A 26 8.33 -5.23 -8.27
N MET A 27 9.01 -5.84 -7.30
CA MET A 27 9.25 -5.20 -6.00
C MET A 27 10.15 -3.97 -6.12
N GLY A 28 11.15 -4.00 -7.00
CA GLY A 28 12.03 -2.86 -7.31
C GLY A 28 11.25 -1.68 -7.89
N LEU A 29 10.41 -1.92 -8.89
CA LEU A 29 9.55 -0.89 -9.50
C LEU A 29 8.57 -0.26 -8.50
N TRP A 30 8.09 -1.06 -7.53
CA TRP A 30 7.18 -0.65 -6.46
C TRP A 30 7.86 0.02 -5.27
N SER A 31 9.20 -0.07 -5.18
CA SER A 31 9.96 0.42 -4.04
C SER A 31 9.68 1.89 -3.74
N GLY A 32 9.21 2.18 -2.52
CA GLY A 32 8.85 3.54 -2.09
C GLY A 32 7.35 3.84 -2.07
N LEU A 33 6.48 3.01 -2.68
CA LEU A 33 5.02 3.19 -2.62
C LEU A 33 4.37 2.69 -1.33
N GLY A 34 5.08 1.90 -0.52
CA GLY A 34 4.53 1.26 0.68
C GLY A 34 3.47 0.18 0.39
N TYR A 35 3.01 -0.49 1.45
CA TYR A 35 2.08 -1.63 1.40
C TYR A 35 2.44 -2.65 0.30
N TYR A 36 3.63 -3.22 0.42
CA TYR A 36 4.28 -4.09 -0.56
C TYR A 36 3.54 -5.41 -0.82
N SER A 37 2.60 -5.81 0.04
CA SER A 37 1.66 -6.90 -0.26
C SER A 37 0.84 -6.62 -1.51
N ARG A 38 0.54 -5.34 -1.82
CA ARG A 38 -0.16 -4.97 -3.06
C ARG A 38 0.64 -5.34 -4.30
N ALA A 39 1.95 -5.07 -4.32
CA ALA A 39 2.81 -5.41 -5.45
C ALA A 39 2.86 -6.92 -5.68
N ARG A 40 3.02 -7.69 -4.58
CA ARG A 40 3.02 -9.16 -4.64
C ARG A 40 1.70 -9.69 -5.16
N ASN A 41 0.58 -9.23 -4.59
CA ASN A 41 -0.73 -9.70 -5.02
C ASN A 41 -1.05 -9.27 -6.45
N LEU A 42 -0.64 -8.07 -6.88
CA LEU A 42 -0.78 -7.61 -8.26
C LEU A 42 0.01 -8.52 -9.22
N HIS A 43 1.23 -8.93 -8.84
CA HIS A 43 2.01 -9.87 -9.64
C HIS A 43 1.32 -11.25 -9.71
N GLN A 44 0.86 -11.77 -8.57
CA GLN A 44 0.10 -13.03 -8.52
C GLN A 44 -1.20 -12.94 -9.34
N CYS A 45 -1.88 -11.80 -9.31
CA CYS A 45 -3.06 -11.53 -10.12
C CYS A 45 -2.73 -11.57 -11.61
N ALA A 46 -1.64 -10.95 -12.04
CA ALA A 46 -1.23 -11.00 -13.44
C ALA A 46 -0.92 -12.43 -13.90
N MET A 47 -0.18 -13.20 -13.09
CA MET A 47 0.07 -14.62 -13.37
C MET A 47 -1.23 -15.43 -13.46
N GLU A 48 -2.18 -15.19 -12.55
CA GLU A 48 -3.49 -15.86 -12.56
C GLU A 48 -4.32 -15.49 -13.80
N VAL A 49 -4.32 -14.22 -14.21
CA VAL A 49 -5.04 -13.77 -15.41
C VAL A 49 -4.46 -14.41 -16.68
N VAL A 50 -3.12 -14.54 -16.78
CA VAL A 50 -2.50 -15.22 -17.90
C VAL A 50 -2.83 -16.71 -17.89
N ARG A 51 -2.65 -17.37 -16.74
CA ARG A 51 -2.80 -18.83 -16.59
C ARG A 51 -4.24 -19.31 -16.77
N THR A 52 -5.20 -18.64 -16.14
CA THR A 52 -6.59 -19.10 -16.04
C THR A 52 -7.50 -18.41 -17.05
N TRP A 53 -7.21 -17.17 -17.40
CA TRP A 53 -8.07 -16.34 -18.26
C TRP A 53 -7.45 -15.99 -19.62
N GLY A 54 -6.34 -16.66 -19.99
CA GLY A 54 -5.70 -16.47 -21.29
C GLY A 54 -5.17 -15.06 -21.53
N GLY A 55 -4.80 -14.35 -20.46
CA GLY A 55 -4.29 -12.98 -20.53
C GLY A 55 -5.37 -11.90 -20.67
N LYS A 56 -6.66 -12.26 -20.57
CA LYS A 56 -7.78 -11.30 -20.58
C LYS A 56 -8.43 -11.26 -19.21
N PHE A 57 -8.62 -10.05 -18.66
CA PHE A 57 -9.32 -9.93 -17.39
C PHE A 57 -10.80 -10.35 -17.55
N PRO A 58 -11.39 -11.02 -16.53
CA PRO A 58 -12.83 -11.19 -16.47
C PRO A 58 -13.53 -9.83 -16.38
N ASN A 59 -14.78 -9.78 -16.85
CA ASN A 59 -15.50 -8.51 -17.03
C ASN A 59 -16.58 -8.23 -15.97
N THR A 60 -16.76 -9.12 -14.99
CA THR A 60 -17.70 -8.94 -13.87
C THR A 60 -16.96 -8.77 -12.55
N ALA A 61 -17.50 -7.97 -11.64
CA ALA A 61 -16.96 -7.74 -10.31
C ALA A 61 -16.86 -9.05 -9.52
N ALA A 62 -17.86 -9.93 -9.64
CA ALA A 62 -17.85 -11.23 -8.96
C ALA A 62 -16.66 -12.09 -9.39
N GLN A 63 -16.33 -12.13 -10.69
CA GLN A 63 -15.15 -12.85 -11.17
C GLN A 63 -13.85 -12.13 -10.85
N LEU A 64 -13.80 -10.80 -10.96
CA LEU A 64 -12.63 -9.99 -10.63
C LEU A 64 -12.23 -10.13 -9.16
N GLU A 65 -13.19 -10.23 -8.24
CA GLU A 65 -12.95 -10.43 -6.81
C GLU A 65 -12.30 -11.79 -6.48
N THR A 66 -12.35 -12.76 -7.40
CA THR A 66 -11.63 -14.05 -7.22
C THR A 66 -10.11 -13.92 -7.41
N LEU A 67 -9.64 -12.82 -8.01
CA LEU A 67 -8.22 -12.65 -8.33
C LEU A 67 -7.40 -12.17 -7.12
N PRO A 68 -6.13 -12.63 -6.98
CA PRO A 68 -5.27 -12.24 -5.86
C PRO A 68 -5.18 -10.73 -5.62
N GLY A 69 -5.54 -10.29 -4.41
CA GLY A 69 -5.45 -8.88 -4.00
C GLY A 69 -6.51 -7.95 -4.56
N ILE A 70 -7.50 -8.46 -5.30
CA ILE A 70 -8.67 -7.70 -5.71
C ILE A 70 -9.80 -7.95 -4.70
N GLY A 71 -10.07 -6.98 -3.83
CA GLY A 71 -11.26 -7.03 -2.96
C GLY A 71 -12.49 -6.42 -3.62
N ARG A 72 -13.68 -6.65 -3.05
CA ARG A 72 -14.99 -6.17 -3.50
C ARG A 72 -15.00 -4.79 -4.16
N SER A 73 -14.49 -3.75 -3.48
CA SER A 73 -14.54 -2.38 -4.02
C SER A 73 -13.59 -2.18 -5.21
N THR A 74 -12.44 -2.86 -5.25
CA THR A 74 -11.53 -2.79 -6.39
C THR A 74 -12.10 -3.54 -7.59
N ALA A 75 -12.69 -4.72 -7.34
CA ALA A 75 -13.38 -5.49 -8.37
C ALA A 75 -14.49 -4.67 -9.02
N ALA A 76 -15.34 -4.04 -8.21
CA ALA A 76 -16.40 -3.17 -8.70
C ALA A 76 -15.88 -1.91 -9.41
N ALA A 77 -14.74 -1.35 -8.99
CA ALA A 77 -14.14 -0.21 -9.68
C ALA A 77 -13.67 -0.62 -11.09
N ILE A 78 -12.95 -1.73 -11.21
CA ILE A 78 -12.52 -2.25 -12.52
C ILE A 78 -13.74 -2.57 -13.39
N ALA A 79 -14.74 -3.27 -12.83
CA ALA A 79 -15.90 -3.68 -13.60
C ALA A 79 -16.77 -2.51 -14.09
N SER A 80 -17.02 -1.53 -13.23
CA SER A 80 -17.81 -0.35 -13.61
C SER A 80 -17.07 0.61 -14.54
N LEU A 81 -15.75 0.78 -14.40
CA LEU A 81 -14.96 1.68 -15.23
C LEU A 81 -14.61 1.06 -16.59
N CYS A 82 -14.15 -0.19 -16.62
CA CYS A 82 -13.63 -0.84 -17.83
C CYS A 82 -14.72 -1.57 -18.62
N PHE A 83 -15.74 -2.07 -17.93
CA PHE A 83 -16.78 -2.93 -18.53
C PHE A 83 -18.20 -2.39 -18.34
N SER A 84 -18.34 -1.23 -17.70
CA SER A 84 -19.63 -0.56 -17.47
C SER A 84 -20.65 -1.40 -16.72
N GLU A 85 -20.20 -2.39 -15.95
CA GLU A 85 -21.08 -3.19 -15.09
C GLU A 85 -21.77 -2.26 -14.07
N ARG A 86 -23.07 -2.45 -13.88
CA ARG A 86 -23.85 -1.70 -12.89
C ARG A 86 -23.58 -2.24 -11.47
N VAL A 87 -22.43 -1.88 -10.93
CA VAL A 87 -21.98 -2.26 -9.60
C VAL A 87 -21.43 -1.05 -8.84
N ALA A 88 -21.75 -0.96 -7.55
CA ALA A 88 -21.32 0.14 -6.69
C ALA A 88 -19.87 -0.04 -6.25
N ILE A 89 -19.19 1.05 -5.94
CA ILE A 89 -17.91 1.05 -5.24
C ILE A 89 -18.09 1.68 -3.86
N LEU A 90 -17.29 1.27 -2.88
CA LEU A 90 -17.25 1.88 -1.54
C LEU A 90 -15.80 1.96 -1.06
N ASP A 91 -14.99 2.72 -1.79
CA ASP A 91 -13.69 3.15 -1.27
C ASP A 91 -13.90 4.17 -0.12
N ALA A 92 -12.80 4.61 0.49
CA ALA A 92 -12.89 5.55 1.60
C ALA A 92 -13.52 6.91 1.22
N ASN A 93 -13.43 7.31 -0.06
CA ASN A 93 -13.98 8.55 -0.58
C ASN A 93 -15.49 8.43 -0.82
N VAL A 94 -15.91 7.45 -1.61
CA VAL A 94 -17.32 7.22 -1.94
C VAL A 94 -18.12 6.90 -0.69
N ARG A 95 -17.58 6.09 0.22
CA ARG A 95 -18.21 5.82 1.53
C ARG A 95 -18.49 7.11 2.30
N ARG A 96 -17.52 8.04 2.34
CA ARG A 96 -17.70 9.33 3.04
C ARG A 96 -18.73 10.21 2.36
N VAL A 97 -18.72 10.28 1.02
CA VAL A 97 -19.74 11.02 0.27
C VAL A 97 -21.12 10.47 0.57
N LEU A 98 -21.32 9.16 0.41
CA LEU A 98 -22.63 8.53 0.57
C LEU A 98 -23.15 8.62 2.00
N THR A 99 -22.31 8.36 3.00
CA THR A 99 -22.75 8.50 4.41
C THR A 99 -23.15 9.92 4.76
N ARG A 100 -22.52 10.94 4.20
CA ARG A 100 -22.91 12.34 4.39
C ARG A 100 -24.19 12.69 3.66
N VAL A 101 -24.29 12.29 2.40
CA VAL A 101 -25.45 12.61 1.56
C VAL A 101 -26.71 11.97 2.12
N LEU A 102 -26.63 10.70 2.52
CA LEU A 102 -27.73 9.89 3.04
C LEU A 102 -27.96 10.01 4.55
N GLY A 103 -27.19 10.87 5.25
CA GLY A 103 -27.25 10.96 6.71
C GLY A 103 -27.11 9.59 7.40
N PHE A 104 -26.22 8.73 6.91
CA PHE A 104 -26.10 7.34 7.36
C PHE A 104 -25.43 7.29 8.75
N GLU A 105 -26.22 7.34 9.82
CA GLU A 105 -25.75 7.42 11.21
C GLU A 105 -25.30 6.07 11.79
N ALA A 106 -25.62 4.97 11.12
CA ALA A 106 -25.27 3.64 11.60
C ALA A 106 -23.75 3.40 11.55
N ASP A 107 -23.20 2.84 12.63
CA ASP A 107 -21.76 2.63 12.80
C ASP A 107 -21.20 1.61 11.80
N LEU A 108 -20.27 2.07 10.95
CA LEU A 108 -19.65 1.24 9.92
C LEU A 108 -18.57 0.29 10.46
N ALA A 109 -18.32 0.26 11.78
CA ALA A 109 -17.60 -0.85 12.40
C ALA A 109 -18.39 -2.18 12.34
N SER A 110 -19.73 -2.12 12.17
CA SER A 110 -20.59 -3.29 12.01
C SER A 110 -20.65 -3.77 10.55
N THR A 111 -20.41 -5.06 10.33
CA THR A 111 -20.55 -5.70 9.00
C THR A 111 -21.97 -5.58 8.45
N VAL A 112 -22.99 -5.65 9.32
CA VAL A 112 -24.40 -5.48 8.90
C VAL A 112 -24.63 -4.07 8.34
N ASN A 113 -24.13 -3.05 9.03
CA ASN A 113 -24.28 -1.66 8.60
C ASN A 113 -23.47 -1.38 7.32
N GLN A 114 -22.31 -2.01 7.16
CA GLN A 114 -21.57 -1.96 5.90
C GLN A 114 -22.41 -2.54 4.74
N SER A 115 -23.06 -3.70 4.94
CA SER A 115 -23.94 -4.30 3.94
C SER A 115 -25.15 -3.42 3.59
N LEU A 116 -25.75 -2.73 4.57
CA LEU A 116 -26.82 -1.76 4.33
C LEU A 116 -26.34 -0.59 3.47
N LEU A 117 -25.16 -0.03 3.76
CA LEU A 117 -24.58 1.04 2.94
C LEU A 117 -24.26 0.55 1.52
N TRP A 118 -23.80 -0.69 1.36
CA TRP A 118 -23.59 -1.32 0.04
C TRP A 118 -24.89 -1.43 -0.77
N ALA A 119 -26.00 -1.81 -0.12
CA ALA A 119 -27.31 -1.87 -0.76
C ALA A 119 -27.76 -0.48 -1.21
N ALA A 120 -27.72 0.51 -0.31
CA ALA A 120 -28.07 1.89 -0.64
C ALA A 120 -27.21 2.47 -1.78
N ALA A 121 -25.90 2.18 -1.78
CA ALA A 121 -25.01 2.59 -2.87
C ALA A 121 -25.39 1.96 -4.22
N THR A 122 -25.91 0.73 -4.20
CA THR A 122 -26.34 0.00 -5.40
C THR A 122 -27.65 0.55 -5.96
N ASP A 123 -28.57 0.97 -5.09
CA ASP A 123 -29.85 1.55 -5.49
C ASP A 123 -29.67 2.91 -6.18
N LEU A 124 -28.65 3.69 -5.76
CA LEU A 124 -28.31 4.99 -6.36
C LEU A 124 -27.62 4.90 -7.73
N LEU A 125 -27.24 3.70 -8.18
CA LEU A 125 -26.53 3.56 -9.45
C LEU A 125 -27.43 3.93 -10.64
N PRO A 126 -26.85 4.54 -11.70
CA PRO A 126 -27.56 4.80 -12.95
C PRO A 126 -28.33 3.58 -13.46
N LEU A 127 -29.54 3.81 -13.97
CA LEU A 127 -30.41 2.74 -14.50
C LEU A 127 -30.39 2.63 -16.02
N ARG A 128 -29.89 3.66 -16.72
CA ARG A 128 -29.95 3.77 -18.18
C ARG A 128 -28.61 4.23 -18.75
N ASN A 129 -28.38 3.89 -20.02
CA ASN A 129 -27.17 4.23 -20.77
C ASN A 129 -25.88 3.85 -20.03
N LEU A 130 -25.85 2.65 -19.44
CA LEU A 130 -24.77 2.16 -18.57
C LEU A 130 -23.36 2.31 -19.18
N PRO A 131 -23.14 2.03 -20.49
CA PRO A 131 -21.82 2.21 -21.11
C PRO A 131 -21.23 3.61 -20.94
N ARG A 132 -22.08 4.64 -20.87
CA ARG A 132 -21.66 6.03 -20.65
C ARG A 132 -21.80 6.47 -19.20
N SER A 133 -22.87 6.04 -18.52
CA SER A 133 -23.21 6.56 -17.19
C SER A 133 -22.42 5.90 -16.08
N MET A 134 -22.14 4.58 -16.14
CA MET A 134 -21.42 3.89 -15.07
C MET A 134 -19.98 4.40 -14.88
N PRO A 135 -19.12 4.49 -15.92
CA PRO A 135 -17.75 4.99 -15.73
C PRO A 135 -17.73 6.43 -15.19
N ARG A 136 -18.63 7.29 -15.68
CA ARG A 136 -18.74 8.69 -15.24
C ARG A 136 -19.24 8.80 -13.80
N TYR A 137 -20.23 8.01 -13.42
CA TYR A 137 -20.75 7.97 -12.06
C TYR A 137 -19.67 7.50 -11.08
N THR A 138 -19.03 6.36 -11.38
CA THR A 138 -17.98 5.79 -10.53
C THR A 138 -16.83 6.78 -10.33
N GLN A 139 -16.26 7.30 -11.43
CA GLN A 139 -15.15 8.26 -11.34
C GLN A 139 -15.59 9.58 -10.68
N GLY A 140 -16.77 10.10 -11.03
CA GLY A 140 -17.31 11.33 -10.45
C GLY A 140 -17.50 11.24 -8.94
N MET A 141 -17.97 10.10 -8.42
CA MET A 141 -18.09 9.87 -6.98
C MET A 141 -16.73 9.83 -6.27
N MET A 142 -15.72 9.20 -6.90
CA MET A 142 -14.35 9.18 -6.37
C MET A 142 -13.75 10.58 -6.35
N ASP A 143 -13.86 11.32 -7.46
CA ASP A 143 -13.34 12.69 -7.61
C ASP A 143 -14.02 13.64 -6.63
N LEU A 144 -15.34 13.56 -6.49
CA LEU A 144 -16.10 14.36 -5.54
C LEU A 144 -15.61 14.14 -4.11
N GLY A 145 -15.41 12.88 -3.70
CA GLY A 145 -14.85 12.57 -2.39
C GLY A 145 -13.41 13.06 -2.23
N ALA A 146 -12.59 12.92 -3.27
CA ALA A 146 -11.17 13.28 -3.22
C ALA A 146 -10.91 14.79 -3.21
N THR A 147 -11.79 15.61 -3.83
CA THR A 147 -11.50 17.02 -4.11
C THR A 147 -12.47 18.02 -3.47
N VAL A 148 -13.70 17.61 -3.14
CA VAL A 148 -14.74 18.53 -2.62
C VAL A 148 -15.25 18.07 -1.26
N CYS A 149 -15.75 16.83 -1.17
CA CYS A 149 -16.28 16.25 0.05
C CYS A 149 -15.13 15.70 0.92
N LEU A 150 -14.23 16.59 1.33
CA LEU A 150 -12.99 16.26 2.05
C LEU A 150 -13.26 15.74 3.47
N PRO A 151 -12.37 14.92 4.06
CA PRO A 151 -12.54 14.41 5.42
C PRO A 151 -12.78 15.50 6.48
N ARG A 152 -12.04 16.60 6.38
CA ARG A 152 -12.16 17.80 7.20
C ARG A 152 -12.41 19.00 6.30
N GLN A 153 -13.16 19.98 6.80
CA GLN A 153 -13.51 21.21 6.08
C GLN A 153 -13.99 20.94 4.64
N PRO A 154 -15.04 20.12 4.45
CA PRO A 154 -15.57 19.85 3.12
C PRO A 154 -16.05 21.14 2.45
N LEU A 155 -15.84 21.23 1.14
CA LEU A 155 -16.20 22.40 0.33
C LEU A 155 -17.69 22.35 -0.04
N CYS A 156 -18.57 22.28 0.97
CA CYS A 156 -20.01 22.15 0.79
C CYS A 156 -20.65 23.22 -0.12
N PRO A 157 -20.25 24.51 -0.10
CA PRO A 157 -20.87 25.54 -0.96
C PRO A 157 -20.72 25.28 -2.46
N VAL A 158 -19.68 24.54 -2.89
CA VAL A 158 -19.45 24.20 -4.31
C VAL A 158 -19.81 22.76 -4.64
N CYS A 159 -20.33 22.00 -3.67
CA CYS A 159 -20.65 20.60 -3.86
C CYS A 159 -21.91 20.45 -4.73
N PRO A 160 -21.88 19.65 -5.82
CA PRO A 160 -23.05 19.45 -6.67
C PRO A 160 -24.18 18.68 -5.96
N LEU A 161 -23.90 18.04 -4.83
CA LEU A 161 -24.88 17.32 -4.00
C LEU A 161 -25.32 18.14 -2.78
N ALA A 162 -24.93 19.41 -2.69
CA ALA A 162 -25.09 20.18 -1.47
C ALA A 162 -26.55 20.27 -1.02
N ASP A 163 -27.50 20.43 -1.94
CA ASP A 163 -28.92 20.62 -1.59
C ASP A 163 -29.62 19.31 -1.21
N LEU A 164 -29.01 18.17 -1.55
CA LEU A 164 -29.49 16.82 -1.20
C LEU A 164 -28.78 16.24 0.02
N CYS A 165 -27.74 16.91 0.53
CA CYS A 165 -26.85 16.32 1.52
C CYS A 165 -27.37 16.52 2.94
N GLU A 166 -27.91 15.45 3.53
CA GLU A 166 -28.46 15.48 4.89
C GLU A 166 -27.45 15.99 5.92
N ALA A 167 -26.19 15.54 5.86
CA ALA A 167 -25.18 15.98 6.81
C ALA A 167 -24.81 17.46 6.67
N ARG A 168 -24.94 18.05 5.46
CA ARG A 168 -24.80 19.51 5.26
C ARG A 168 -26.00 20.23 5.87
N LEU A 169 -27.22 19.78 5.57
CA LEU A 169 -28.46 20.38 6.07
C LEU A 169 -28.52 20.36 7.61
N ALA A 170 -28.00 19.30 8.23
CA ALA A 170 -27.84 19.19 9.69
C ALA A 170 -26.65 20.00 10.26
N GLY A 171 -25.83 20.64 9.40
CA GLY A 171 -24.66 21.42 9.79
C GLY A 171 -23.50 20.60 10.36
N LYS A 172 -23.47 19.28 10.16
CA LYS A 172 -22.50 18.35 10.78
C LYS A 172 -21.88 17.33 9.79
N PRO A 173 -21.35 17.74 8.63
CA PRO A 173 -20.79 16.81 7.65
C PRO A 173 -19.59 16.01 8.19
N GLU A 174 -18.82 16.57 9.13
CA GLU A 174 -17.65 15.90 9.72
C GLU A 174 -17.98 14.82 10.74
N SER A 175 -19.25 14.71 11.17
CA SER A 175 -19.72 13.61 12.02
C SER A 175 -19.83 12.29 11.26
N PHE A 176 -19.69 12.30 9.94
CA PHE A 176 -19.78 11.12 9.07
C PHE A 176 -18.45 10.84 8.35
N PRO A 177 -18.13 9.55 8.10
CA PRO A 177 -18.87 8.37 8.53
C PRO A 177 -18.73 8.09 10.03
N VAL A 178 -19.73 7.45 10.63
CA VAL A 178 -19.66 6.96 12.01
C VAL A 178 -18.77 5.72 12.05
N LEU A 179 -17.66 5.81 12.79
CA LEU A 179 -16.66 4.76 12.96
C LEU A 179 -16.24 4.69 14.44
N THR A 180 -16.88 3.84 15.24
CA THR A 180 -16.60 3.78 16.68
C THR A 180 -15.29 3.04 16.99
N ARG A 181 -14.92 2.06 16.16
CA ARG A 181 -13.70 1.26 16.35
C ARG A 181 -12.46 2.07 15.96
N LYS A 182 -11.68 2.47 16.96
CA LYS A 182 -10.36 3.10 16.75
C LYS A 182 -9.30 2.04 16.47
N LEU A 183 -8.39 2.33 15.55
CA LEU A 183 -7.21 1.50 15.29
C LEU A 183 -6.25 1.59 16.48
N LYS A 184 -5.94 0.45 17.11
CA LYS A 184 -4.90 0.37 18.15
C LYS A 184 -3.53 0.38 17.46
N ARG A 185 -2.72 1.42 17.74
CA ARG A 185 -1.34 1.51 17.28
C ARG A 185 -0.40 0.93 18.32
N THR A 186 0.55 0.12 17.90
CA THR A 186 1.65 -0.37 18.75
C THR A 186 2.95 0.34 18.41
N SER A 187 3.96 0.21 19.26
CA SER A 187 5.32 0.70 19.00
C SER A 187 6.32 -0.43 19.17
N GLN A 188 7.41 -0.40 18.41
CA GLN A 188 8.52 -1.36 18.49
C GLN A 188 9.84 -0.65 18.18
N SER A 189 10.87 -0.91 18.99
CA SER A 189 12.25 -0.55 18.68
C SER A 189 12.95 -1.68 17.93
N VAL A 190 13.80 -1.32 16.98
CA VAL A 190 14.49 -2.25 16.09
C VAL A 190 15.91 -1.75 15.87
N TRP A 191 16.89 -2.63 16.01
CA TRP A 191 18.28 -2.35 15.68
C TRP A 191 18.62 -2.90 14.31
N LEU A 192 19.27 -2.05 13.50
CA LEU A 192 19.60 -2.34 12.11
C LEU A 192 21.11 -2.32 11.92
N LEU A 193 21.71 -3.44 11.55
CA LEU A 193 23.14 -3.48 11.26
C LEU A 193 23.40 -2.91 9.86
N TRP A 194 23.99 -1.72 9.79
CA TRP A 194 24.47 -1.14 8.55
C TRP A 194 25.93 -1.54 8.30
N ALA A 195 26.12 -2.79 7.88
CA ALA A 195 27.44 -3.30 7.49
C ALA A 195 27.80 -2.81 6.08
N ARG A 196 28.95 -2.14 5.96
CA ARG A 196 29.52 -1.66 4.71
C ARG A 196 30.93 -2.18 4.53
N THR A 197 31.37 -2.38 3.29
CA THR A 197 32.80 -2.57 3.01
C THR A 197 33.48 -1.25 2.60
N ARG A 198 34.82 -1.24 2.59
CA ARG A 198 35.62 -0.14 2.01
C ARG A 198 35.34 0.09 0.52
N GLY A 199 34.82 -0.91 -0.20
CA GLY A 199 34.37 -0.78 -1.59
C GLY A 199 32.98 -0.15 -1.75
N ALA A 200 32.42 0.43 -0.68
CA ALA A 200 31.08 1.02 -0.64
C ALA A 200 29.92 0.02 -0.86
N THR A 201 30.18 -1.28 -0.78
CA THR A 201 29.11 -2.30 -0.80
C THR A 201 28.37 -2.35 0.53
N VAL A 202 27.09 -2.74 0.48
CA VAL A 202 26.22 -2.88 1.66
C VAL A 202 25.71 -4.31 1.80
N TRP A 203 25.68 -4.81 3.02
CA TRP A 203 25.09 -6.12 3.31
C TRP A 203 23.57 -6.00 3.51
N LEU A 204 22.80 -6.74 2.71
CA LEU A 204 21.35 -6.78 2.80
C LEU A 204 20.86 -8.22 2.91
N GLN A 205 19.74 -8.39 3.60
CA GLN A 205 19.04 -9.67 3.73
C GLN A 205 17.59 -9.55 3.31
N ARG A 206 17.00 -10.65 2.86
CA ARG A 206 15.58 -10.69 2.53
C ARG A 206 14.77 -10.90 3.81
N ARG A 207 13.79 -10.02 4.06
CA ARG A 207 12.91 -10.13 5.23
C ARG A 207 12.04 -11.38 5.14
N PRO A 208 11.85 -12.12 6.26
CA PRO A 208 10.98 -13.29 6.28
C PRO A 208 9.53 -12.95 5.96
N THR A 209 8.78 -13.95 5.53
CA THR A 209 7.33 -13.88 5.30
C THR A 209 6.63 -14.85 6.25
N PRO A 210 5.58 -14.44 7.00
CA PRO A 210 4.96 -13.11 7.04
C PRO A 210 5.72 -12.10 7.91
N GLY A 211 5.36 -10.81 7.82
CA GLY A 211 5.92 -9.77 8.69
C GLY A 211 5.99 -8.37 8.08
N VAL A 212 6.47 -7.42 8.87
CA VAL A 212 6.80 -6.07 8.39
C VAL A 212 7.86 -6.16 7.30
N TRP A 213 7.57 -5.52 6.17
CA TRP A 213 8.42 -5.52 4.97
C TRP A 213 8.75 -6.91 4.42
N ALA A 214 7.88 -7.90 4.66
CA ALA A 214 8.06 -9.27 4.18
C ALA A 214 8.45 -9.33 2.69
N GLY A 215 9.50 -10.08 2.39
CA GLY A 215 10.03 -10.28 1.04
C GLY A 215 10.87 -9.14 0.46
N LEU A 216 11.02 -8.02 1.18
CA LEU A 216 11.94 -6.94 0.77
C LEU A 216 13.37 -7.21 1.24
N TYR A 217 14.34 -6.63 0.53
CA TYR A 217 15.70 -6.51 1.04
C TYR A 217 15.75 -5.43 2.13
N CYS A 218 16.49 -5.68 3.20
CA CYS A 218 16.63 -4.80 4.34
C CYS A 218 17.99 -5.03 5.00
N LEU A 219 18.46 -4.05 5.78
CA LEU A 219 19.57 -4.27 6.71
C LEU A 219 19.22 -5.41 7.70
N PRO A 220 20.23 -6.17 8.19
CA PRO A 220 20.00 -7.12 9.27
C PRO A 220 19.25 -6.50 10.45
N TRP A 221 18.20 -7.19 10.90
CA TRP A 221 17.20 -6.68 11.84
C TRP A 221 17.32 -7.46 13.15
N PHE A 222 17.39 -6.74 14.27
CA PHE A 222 17.46 -7.29 15.61
C PHE A 222 16.45 -6.60 16.53
N ASP A 223 15.92 -7.32 17.52
CA ASP A 223 14.94 -6.77 18.45
C ASP A 223 15.61 -6.01 19.62
N SER A 224 16.92 -6.15 19.79
CA SER A 224 17.74 -5.40 20.74
C SER A 224 19.14 -5.08 20.22
N ARG A 225 19.83 -4.12 20.84
CA ARG A 225 21.23 -3.81 20.53
C ARG A 225 22.14 -4.96 20.92
N GLU A 226 21.83 -5.62 22.03
CA GLU A 226 22.57 -6.72 22.61
C GLU A 226 22.59 -7.92 21.65
N GLU A 227 21.44 -8.27 21.07
CA GLU A 227 21.34 -9.30 20.04
C GLU A 227 22.17 -8.96 18.79
N LEU A 228 22.13 -7.70 18.34
CA LEU A 228 22.92 -7.25 17.20
C LEU A 228 24.41 -7.45 17.48
N VAL A 229 24.91 -7.00 18.64
CA VAL A 229 26.32 -7.14 19.02
C VAL A 229 26.70 -8.61 19.14
N ALA A 230 25.85 -9.44 19.77
CA ALA A 230 26.08 -10.87 19.94
C ALA A 230 26.13 -11.64 18.60
N SER A 231 25.46 -11.13 17.56
CA SER A 231 25.51 -11.73 16.22
C SER A 231 26.88 -11.58 15.53
N LEU A 232 27.74 -10.67 16.01
CA LEU A 232 29.01 -10.31 15.40
C LEU A 232 30.22 -10.88 16.17
N PRO A 233 31.31 -11.24 15.47
CA PRO A 233 32.56 -11.62 16.13
C PRO A 233 33.08 -10.53 17.08
N PRO A 234 33.64 -10.88 18.26
CA PRO A 234 34.09 -9.91 19.27
C PRO A 234 35.05 -8.83 18.77
N ARG A 235 35.91 -9.17 17.79
CA ARG A 235 36.84 -8.23 17.16
C ARG A 235 36.18 -7.00 16.51
N HIS A 236 34.89 -7.08 16.19
CA HIS A 236 34.14 -5.98 15.54
C HIS A 236 33.37 -5.10 16.54
N HIS A 237 33.24 -5.51 17.81
CA HIS A 237 32.38 -4.82 18.78
C HIS A 237 32.81 -3.37 19.03
N ALA A 238 34.11 -3.11 19.12
CA ALA A 238 34.66 -1.76 19.33
C ALA A 238 34.56 -0.85 18.08
N SER A 239 34.22 -1.40 16.91
CA SER A 239 34.09 -0.66 15.65
C SER A 239 32.64 -0.32 15.30
N LEU A 240 31.69 -0.70 16.14
CA LEU A 240 30.27 -0.36 15.96
C LEU A 240 30.04 1.12 16.28
N HIS A 241 29.30 1.78 15.39
CA HIS A 241 28.92 3.17 15.56
C HIS A 241 27.39 3.31 15.53
N ASP A 242 26.80 3.56 16.69
CA ASP A 242 25.37 3.86 16.81
C ASP A 242 25.07 5.20 16.13
N MET A 243 24.12 5.19 15.20
CA MET A 243 23.63 6.39 14.53
C MET A 243 22.41 6.97 15.24
N GLU A 244 21.99 8.17 14.82
CA GLU A 244 20.75 8.76 15.29
C GLU A 244 19.56 7.85 14.97
N ALA A 245 18.79 7.53 16.00
CA ALA A 245 17.58 6.74 15.85
C ALA A 245 16.45 7.59 15.27
N PHE A 246 15.64 7.00 14.40
CA PHE A 246 14.55 7.72 13.75
C PHE A 246 13.27 6.88 13.71
N LYS A 247 12.13 7.59 13.60
CA LYS A 247 10.80 6.98 13.64
C LYS A 247 10.24 6.77 12.23
N HIS A 248 9.89 5.53 11.90
CA HIS A 248 9.10 5.21 10.71
C HIS A 248 7.66 4.84 11.10
N VAL A 249 6.69 5.60 10.62
CA VAL A 249 5.28 5.42 10.94
C VAL A 249 4.62 4.49 9.93
N LEU A 250 4.12 3.34 10.40
CA LEU A 250 3.17 2.50 9.68
C LEU A 250 1.75 2.74 10.20
N THR A 251 0.75 2.27 9.46
CA THR A 251 -0.67 2.49 9.79
C THR A 251 -1.04 2.00 11.19
N HIS A 252 -0.57 0.82 11.57
CA HIS A 252 -0.91 0.16 12.84
C HIS A 252 0.27 0.04 13.81
N LYS A 253 1.46 0.49 13.40
CA LYS A 253 2.69 0.32 14.19
C LYS A 253 3.65 1.48 13.96
N ASP A 254 4.25 1.97 15.03
CA ASP A 254 5.39 2.86 15.00
C ASP A 254 6.68 2.05 15.14
N LEU A 255 7.63 2.25 14.23
CA LEU A 255 8.95 1.63 14.30
C LEU A 255 9.97 2.70 14.70
N HIS A 256 10.67 2.46 15.79
CA HIS A 256 11.84 3.23 16.19
C HIS A 256 13.07 2.46 15.69
N LEU A 257 13.70 2.99 14.64
CA LEU A 257 14.82 2.34 13.96
C LEU A 257 16.12 2.89 14.52
N HIS A 258 17.00 2.01 14.97
CA HIS A 258 18.31 2.30 15.54
C HIS A 258 19.40 1.73 14.62
N PRO A 259 19.92 2.50 13.65
CA PRO A 259 20.98 2.03 12.79
C PRO A 259 22.32 1.95 13.53
N VAL A 260 23.04 0.85 13.34
CA VAL A 260 24.39 0.65 13.89
C VAL A 260 25.32 0.37 12.73
N ARG A 261 26.23 1.32 12.44
CA ARG A 261 27.15 1.23 11.31
C ARG A 261 28.38 0.40 11.68
N LEU A 262 28.80 -0.46 10.75
CA LEU A 262 30.02 -1.25 10.85
C LEU A 262 30.77 -1.22 9.52
N LEU A 263 32.01 -0.73 9.53
CA LEU A 263 32.88 -0.78 8.36
C LEU A 263 33.76 -2.03 8.40
N LEU A 264 33.70 -2.82 7.33
CA LEU A 264 34.42 -4.08 7.18
C LEU A 264 35.44 -4.02 6.03
N PRO A 265 36.50 -4.86 6.06
CA PRO A 265 37.32 -5.13 4.89
C PRO A 265 36.49 -5.72 3.74
N SER A 266 36.94 -5.53 2.49
CA SER A 266 36.19 -5.95 1.29
C SER A 266 35.87 -7.45 1.21
N ASN A 267 36.64 -8.31 1.89
CA ASN A 267 36.47 -9.77 1.90
C ASN A 267 35.82 -10.29 3.20
N ALA A 268 35.19 -9.40 3.99
CA ALA A 268 34.59 -9.81 5.25
C ALA A 268 33.31 -10.62 5.03
N SER A 269 33.20 -11.74 5.73
CA SER A 269 31.94 -12.47 5.87
C SER A 269 31.12 -11.86 7.02
N VAL A 270 29.81 -11.75 6.79
CA VAL A 270 28.83 -11.45 7.83
C VAL A 270 28.16 -12.78 8.19
N SER A 271 28.01 -13.06 9.48
CA SER A 271 27.46 -14.33 10.02
C SER A 271 25.97 -14.54 9.73
N THR A 272 25.24 -13.47 9.41
CA THR A 272 23.81 -13.51 9.08
C THR A 272 23.58 -13.94 7.63
N GLN A 273 22.44 -14.58 7.32
CA GLN A 273 22.05 -14.82 5.92
C GLN A 273 21.85 -13.49 5.18
N GLY A 274 22.44 -13.36 3.99
CA GLY A 274 22.37 -12.13 3.20
C GLY A 274 23.36 -12.13 2.04
N GLN A 275 23.45 -10.99 1.36
CA GLN A 275 24.33 -10.77 0.21
C GLN A 275 24.89 -9.34 0.24
N TRP A 276 26.10 -9.18 -0.29
CA TRP A 276 26.68 -7.87 -0.56
C TRP A 276 26.08 -7.30 -1.85
N PHE A 277 25.70 -6.03 -1.82
CA PHE A 277 25.22 -5.28 -2.98
C PHE A 277 26.07 -4.03 -3.19
N ASP A 278 26.45 -3.81 -4.44
CA ASP A 278 27.15 -2.60 -4.87
C ASP A 278 26.21 -1.39 -4.92
N ALA A 279 26.80 -0.19 -4.96
CA ALA A 279 26.07 1.08 -4.92
C ALA A 279 25.10 1.29 -6.09
N ASP A 280 25.38 0.66 -7.24
CA ASP A 280 24.57 0.67 -8.45
C ASP A 280 23.51 -0.44 -8.49
N GLN A 281 23.67 -1.50 -7.69
CA GLN A 281 22.76 -2.65 -7.64
C GLN A 281 21.57 -2.43 -6.69
N TRP A 282 21.84 -2.01 -5.45
CA TRP A 282 20.79 -1.90 -4.44
C TRP A 282 19.66 -0.91 -4.80
N PRO A 283 19.86 0.16 -5.60
CA PRO A 283 18.77 1.06 -5.97
C PRO A 283 17.64 0.36 -6.73
N GLY A 284 17.96 -0.70 -7.48
CA GLY A 284 16.99 -1.52 -8.23
C GLY A 284 16.23 -2.53 -7.37
N LEU A 285 16.66 -2.77 -6.13
CA LEU A 285 16.02 -3.74 -5.24
C LEU A 285 14.73 -3.19 -4.60
N GLY A 286 13.84 -4.10 -4.22
CA GLY A 286 12.72 -3.80 -3.35
C GLY A 286 13.19 -3.50 -1.93
N LEU A 287 13.35 -2.21 -1.59
CA LEU A 287 13.77 -1.75 -0.27
C LEU A 287 12.62 -1.02 0.46
N PRO A 288 12.51 -1.12 1.79
CA PRO A 288 11.69 -0.21 2.56
C PRO A 288 12.14 1.23 2.35
N ALA A 289 11.19 2.16 2.27
CA ALA A 289 11.47 3.60 2.15
C ALA A 289 12.53 4.12 3.15
N PRO A 290 12.45 3.84 4.48
CA PRO A 290 13.45 4.34 5.42
C PRO A 290 14.85 3.77 5.19
N ILE A 291 14.95 2.52 4.75
CA ILE A 291 16.25 1.90 4.44
C ILE A 291 16.83 2.50 3.16
N ARG A 292 16.00 2.74 2.14
CA ARG A 292 16.45 3.40 0.91
C ARG A 292 17.05 4.78 1.18
N VAL A 293 16.40 5.59 2.03
CA VAL A 293 16.92 6.90 2.42
C VAL A 293 18.25 6.75 3.17
N LEU A 294 18.30 5.86 4.16
CA LEU A 294 19.52 5.61 4.93
C LEU A 294 20.73 5.18 4.06
N LEU A 295 20.50 4.47 2.95
CA LEU A 295 21.58 4.06 2.04
C LEU A 295 22.02 5.14 1.04
N GLN A 296 21.24 6.22 0.91
CA GLN A 296 21.58 7.38 0.08
C GLN A 296 22.45 8.40 0.82
N ASP A 297 22.41 8.38 2.15
CA ASP A 297 23.24 9.20 3.06
C ASP A 297 24.65 8.60 3.27
#